data_AF-Q08SH5-F1
#
_entry.id   AF-Q08SH5-F1
#
_cell.length_a   1.000
_cell.length_b   1.000
_cell.length_c   1.000
_cell.angle_alpha   90.00
_cell.angle_beta   90.00
_cell.angle_gamma   90.00
#
_symmetry.space_group_name_H-M   'P 1'
#
loop_
_entity.id
_entity.type
_entity.pdbx_description
1 polymer ?
#
loop_
_entity_poly.entity_id
_entity_poly.type
_entity_poly.pdbx_seq_one_letter_code
_entity_poly.pdbx_strand_id
1 'polypeptide(L)'
;MSIRSCVDSWTARGGNNSEGQGQRRSPGRRVVAWMRPLPRVFLLPLLSLLLAACRDEQAGPRPRTPGTSGASAQIKTLGAAPADLTFRSGASLGGGALIYLGSRVSPVQPSAGQRVQLSHYFQAVRQPPEGFSLFVHLVDPGSGQMVANADHEFQNGAAPMASWPVGQVVEDVHTVQMPPVPVRVMLGFWRGDERLAVDDPRAQDGANRLLGPELGIAPELPEYKVQRVSKPPVLDGVLDDAAWKEATPVVLRGSFDGRSVSLRTEARMLYDEANLYVAFDVEDPDVWGTLRTRDAPIYEQEVVEVFLDANADGKTYNELQVSPHNVIFDAYFPARRQGMDLSWDSGMKTAVKVRGTLDDPADRDEGWTVEMQIPFARLAEVPRVPPQKGDRWRFNLYRLEHLGRRGVEGQAFSPLFIGDFHALPRFGWLTFD
;
A
#
# COMPACT_ATOMS: atom_id res chain seq x y z
N MET A 1 -5.09 10.91 -5.75
CA MET A 1 -4.76 9.54 -5.28
C MET A 1 -4.62 9.63 -3.78
N SER A 2 -5.46 8.94 -3.01
CA SER A 2 -5.40 8.96 -1.55
C SER A 2 -4.31 8.00 -1.08
N ILE A 3 -3.44 8.43 -0.18
CA ILE A 3 -2.58 7.53 0.60
C ILE A 3 -3.52 6.76 1.53
N ARG A 4 -3.49 5.42 1.50
CA ARG A 4 -4.33 4.60 2.40
C ARG A 4 -3.48 4.21 3.62
N SER A 5 -3.76 4.81 4.76
CA SER A 5 -3.25 4.33 6.06
C SER A 5 -4.01 3.06 6.50
N CYS A 6 -3.60 2.48 7.62
CA CYS A 6 -3.72 1.05 7.91
C CYS A 6 -5.15 0.46 8.09
N VAL A 7 -6.24 1.24 8.03
CA VAL A 7 -7.53 0.79 8.63
C VAL A 7 -8.75 0.65 7.69
N ASP A 8 -8.69 1.05 6.42
CA ASP A 8 -9.86 1.02 5.52
C ASP A 8 -10.48 -0.37 5.21
N SER A 9 -9.95 -1.47 5.74
CA SER A 9 -10.40 -2.85 5.40
C SER A 9 -10.86 -3.74 6.56
N TRP A 10 -10.91 -3.25 7.80
CA TRP A 10 -11.12 -4.11 8.98
C TRP A 10 -12.34 -3.73 9.84
N THR A 11 -13.54 -3.80 9.28
CA THR A 11 -14.77 -3.91 10.08
C THR A 11 -15.72 -4.98 9.55
N ALA A 12 -15.30 -6.25 9.58
CA ALA A 12 -16.24 -7.38 9.66
C ALA A 12 -15.51 -8.68 9.99
N ARG A 13 -15.59 -9.12 11.26
CA ARG A 13 -15.66 -10.51 11.77
C ARG A 13 -14.86 -10.67 13.08
N GLY A 14 -15.51 -10.33 14.19
CA GLY A 14 -15.16 -10.84 15.52
C GLY A 14 -16.12 -11.99 15.87
N GLY A 15 -15.56 -13.16 16.17
CA GLY A 15 -16.27 -14.42 16.35
C GLY A 15 -17.01 -14.56 17.67
N ASN A 16 -17.96 -15.49 17.67
CA ASN A 16 -18.88 -15.81 18.75
C ASN A 16 -18.57 -17.24 19.24
N ASN A 17 -18.25 -17.42 20.52
CA ASN A 17 -18.21 -18.70 21.25
C ASN A 17 -18.48 -18.36 22.73
N SER A 18 -19.65 -18.68 23.29
CA SER A 18 -20.13 -19.98 23.79
C SER A 18 -19.79 -20.20 25.26
N GLU A 19 -20.80 -20.15 26.13
CA GLU A 19 -21.01 -20.87 27.41
C GLU A 19 -22.25 -20.23 28.06
N GLY A 20 -23.29 -20.90 28.57
CA GLY A 20 -23.41 -22.24 29.14
C GLY A 20 -24.12 -22.09 30.49
N GLN A 21 -25.44 -22.27 30.52
CA GLN A 21 -26.31 -22.04 31.68
C GLN A 21 -26.08 -23.01 32.86
N GLY A 22 -26.33 -22.57 34.09
CA GLY A 22 -26.50 -23.43 35.26
C GLY A 22 -27.15 -22.73 36.47
N GLN A 23 -28.42 -23.04 36.73
CA GLN A 23 -29.27 -22.54 37.83
C GLN A 23 -28.87 -23.08 39.22
N ARG A 24 -29.14 -22.33 40.31
CA ARG A 24 -30.18 -22.64 41.35
C ARG A 24 -30.07 -21.83 42.67
N ARG A 25 -31.28 -21.48 43.16
CA ARG A 25 -31.77 -21.32 44.57
C ARG A 25 -31.63 -19.97 45.34
N SER A 26 -32.80 -19.42 45.63
CA SER A 26 -33.23 -18.34 46.56
C SER A 26 -33.24 -18.80 48.04
N PRO A 27 -33.78 -18.05 49.05
CA PRO A 27 -34.39 -16.69 49.06
C PRO A 27 -34.07 -15.76 50.28
N GLY A 28 -34.51 -14.49 50.19
CA GLY A 28 -35.19 -13.83 51.32
C GLY A 28 -34.76 -12.40 51.67
N ARG A 29 -35.54 -11.38 51.26
CA ARG A 29 -36.44 -10.55 52.11
C ARG A 29 -36.92 -9.31 51.35
N ARG A 30 -38.18 -8.96 51.61
CA ARG A 30 -39.02 -7.96 50.94
C ARG A 30 -38.74 -6.54 51.46
N VAL A 31 -38.81 -5.55 50.58
CA VAL A 31 -39.47 -4.27 50.84
C VAL A 31 -40.23 -3.85 49.58
N VAL A 32 -41.48 -3.44 49.76
CA VAL A 32 -42.45 -3.05 48.74
C VAL A 32 -42.47 -1.53 48.62
N ALA A 33 -42.42 -1.00 47.40
CA ALA A 33 -42.86 0.35 47.08
C ALA A 33 -43.59 0.33 45.72
N TRP A 34 -44.73 1.03 45.66
CA TRP A 34 -45.73 0.99 44.60
C TRP A 34 -45.57 2.13 43.57
N MET A 35 -46.18 1.91 42.38
CA MET A 35 -46.60 2.88 41.34
C MET A 35 -45.50 3.36 40.37
N ARG A 36 -45.62 3.34 39.02
CA ARG A 36 -46.71 3.19 38.02
C ARG A 36 -46.09 2.70 36.67
N PRO A 37 -46.85 2.13 35.72
CA PRO A 37 -46.30 1.62 34.46
C PRO A 37 -46.23 2.72 33.38
N LEU A 38 -45.14 2.76 32.61
CA LEU A 38 -45.02 3.45 31.33
C LEU A 38 -44.95 2.40 30.20
N PRO A 39 -45.48 2.69 29.00
CA PRO A 39 -45.68 1.69 27.95
C PRO A 39 -44.34 1.29 27.33
N ARG A 40 -44.15 -0.02 27.15
CA ARG A 40 -43.06 -0.58 26.35
C ARG A 40 -43.28 -0.22 24.88
N VAL A 41 -42.54 0.75 24.38
CA VAL A 41 -42.33 0.94 22.94
C VAL A 41 -41.47 -0.22 22.46
N PHE A 42 -42.05 -1.12 21.66
CA PHE A 42 -41.29 -2.08 20.88
C PHE A 42 -40.60 -1.31 19.74
N LEU A 43 -39.31 -0.99 19.91
CA LEU A 43 -38.45 -0.70 18.76
C LEU A 43 -38.14 -2.02 18.06
N LEU A 44 -38.85 -2.26 16.96
CA LEU A 44 -38.40 -3.18 15.91
C LEU A 44 -37.10 -2.63 15.32
N PRO A 45 -35.96 -3.32 15.37
CA PRO A 45 -34.85 -2.96 14.52
C PRO A 45 -35.27 -3.36 13.09
N LEU A 46 -35.46 -2.36 12.22
CA LEU A 46 -35.43 -2.57 10.78
C LEU A 46 -34.03 -3.11 10.45
N LEU A 47 -33.93 -4.44 10.33
CA LEU A 47 -32.78 -5.10 9.75
C LEU A 47 -32.81 -4.78 8.24
N SER A 48 -32.26 -3.63 7.89
CA SER A 48 -31.97 -3.28 6.51
C SER A 48 -30.89 -4.25 6.04
N LEU A 49 -31.32 -5.26 5.29
CA LEU A 49 -30.48 -6.16 4.50
C LEU A 49 -29.73 -5.32 3.45
N LEU A 50 -28.63 -4.69 3.87
CA LEU A 50 -27.57 -4.33 2.95
C LEU A 50 -26.83 -5.62 2.62
N LEU A 51 -27.32 -6.32 1.60
CA LEU A 51 -26.48 -7.19 0.79
C LEU A 51 -25.42 -6.28 0.16
N ALA A 52 -24.32 -6.07 0.89
CA ALA A 52 -23.06 -5.69 0.27
C ALA A 52 -22.65 -6.88 -0.59
N ALA A 53 -23.14 -6.90 -1.83
CA ALA A 53 -22.45 -7.60 -2.90
C ALA A 53 -21.00 -7.10 -2.84
N CYS A 54 -20.03 -8.02 -2.76
CA CYS A 54 -18.63 -7.71 -2.97
C CYS A 54 -18.52 -7.01 -4.32
N ARG A 55 -18.52 -5.67 -4.31
CA ARG A 55 -18.20 -4.87 -5.49
C ARG A 55 -16.69 -4.92 -5.61
N ASP A 56 -16.23 -5.60 -6.64
CA ASP A 56 -14.86 -5.52 -7.10
C ASP A 56 -14.62 -4.07 -7.58
N GLU A 57 -14.00 -3.23 -6.74
CA GLU A 57 -13.61 -1.85 -7.10
C GLU A 57 -12.54 -1.81 -8.21
N GLN A 58 -12.16 -2.97 -8.77
CA GLN A 58 -11.34 -3.12 -9.97
C GLN A 58 -12.16 -3.25 -11.25
N ALA A 59 -13.49 -3.12 -11.21
CA ALA A 59 -14.30 -3.00 -12.42
C ALA A 59 -13.91 -1.71 -13.16
N GLY A 60 -13.33 -1.86 -14.35
CA GLY A 60 -12.90 -0.76 -15.21
C GLY A 60 -14.03 0.26 -15.48
N PRO A 61 -13.68 1.45 -15.99
CA PRO A 61 -14.64 2.52 -16.21
C PRO A 61 -15.85 2.05 -17.05
N ARG A 62 -17.03 2.58 -16.73
CA ARG A 62 -18.27 2.29 -17.48
C ARG A 62 -18.04 2.52 -18.98
N PRO A 63 -18.58 1.66 -19.87
CA PRO A 63 -18.43 1.82 -21.31
C PRO A 63 -18.84 3.23 -21.73
N ARG A 64 -17.93 3.94 -22.41
CA ARG A 64 -18.32 5.11 -23.19
C ARG A 64 -19.17 4.62 -24.36
N THR A 65 -20.24 5.35 -24.66
CA THR A 65 -21.07 5.10 -25.84
C THR A 65 -20.17 5.08 -27.08
N PRO A 66 -20.24 4.05 -27.95
CA PRO A 66 -19.37 3.97 -29.11
C PRO A 66 -19.52 5.24 -29.96
N GLY A 67 -18.42 5.97 -30.12
CA GLY A 67 -18.35 6.98 -31.16
C GLY A 67 -18.46 6.26 -32.50
N THR A 68 -19.48 6.60 -33.28
CA THR A 68 -19.64 6.14 -34.65
C THR A 68 -18.55 6.75 -35.54
N SER A 69 -17.36 6.16 -35.53
CA SER A 69 -16.38 6.36 -36.60
C SER A 69 -16.48 5.18 -37.57
N GLY A 70 -17.16 5.42 -38.69
CA GLY A 70 -17.30 4.48 -39.78
C GLY A 70 -15.97 4.29 -40.51
N ALA A 71 -15.37 3.12 -40.31
CA ALA A 71 -14.59 2.39 -41.30
C ALA A 71 -14.59 0.94 -40.83
N SER A 72 -14.90 -0.02 -41.71
CA SER A 72 -14.71 -1.44 -41.41
C SER A 72 -13.19 -1.70 -41.33
N ALA A 73 -12.59 -1.42 -40.19
CA ALA A 73 -11.22 -1.82 -39.93
C ALA A 73 -11.19 -3.35 -39.98
N GLN A 74 -10.54 -3.91 -41.00
CA GLN A 74 -10.34 -5.35 -41.08
C GLN A 74 -9.51 -5.78 -39.87
N ILE A 75 -9.93 -6.85 -39.20
CA ILE A 75 -9.21 -7.44 -38.07
C ILE A 75 -7.79 -7.75 -38.52
N LYS A 76 -6.81 -7.20 -37.81
CA LYS A 76 -5.42 -7.51 -38.04
C LYS A 76 -5.14 -8.92 -37.52
N THR A 77 -4.87 -9.84 -38.44
CA THR A 77 -4.47 -11.22 -38.12
C THR A 77 -3.10 -11.55 -38.67
N LEU A 78 -2.48 -12.57 -38.09
CA LEU A 78 -1.19 -13.12 -38.46
C LEU A 78 -1.30 -14.64 -38.57
N GLY A 79 -0.53 -15.25 -39.46
CA GLY A 79 -0.47 -16.71 -39.58
C GLY A 79 0.24 -17.39 -38.39
N ALA A 80 1.10 -16.67 -37.68
CA ALA A 80 1.77 -17.11 -36.47
C ALA A 80 2.22 -15.89 -35.64
N ALA A 81 2.45 -16.08 -34.34
CA ALA A 81 3.07 -15.05 -33.51
C ALA A 81 4.53 -14.82 -33.95
N PRO A 82 5.06 -13.60 -33.79
CA PRO A 82 6.45 -13.31 -34.11
C PRO A 82 7.44 -14.17 -33.31
N ALA A 83 8.60 -14.48 -33.91
CA ALA A 83 9.61 -15.31 -33.26
C ALA A 83 10.32 -14.61 -32.09
N ASP A 84 10.30 -13.29 -32.05
CA ASP A 84 10.99 -12.37 -31.13
C ASP A 84 10.07 -11.84 -30.01
N LEU A 85 9.15 -12.67 -29.50
CA LEU A 85 8.39 -12.32 -28.29
C LEU A 85 9.34 -12.06 -27.12
N THR A 86 9.19 -10.91 -26.47
CA THR A 86 9.95 -10.56 -25.25
C THR A 86 9.38 -11.25 -24.01
N PHE A 87 8.13 -11.68 -24.07
CA PHE A 87 7.49 -12.52 -23.07
C PHE A 87 6.68 -13.62 -23.74
N ARG A 88 6.89 -14.86 -23.32
CA ARG A 88 6.17 -16.04 -23.81
C ARG A 88 5.26 -16.57 -22.72
N SER A 89 4.05 -16.98 -23.11
CA SER A 89 3.09 -17.58 -22.19
C SER A 89 2.69 -18.98 -22.66
N GLY A 90 1.73 -19.08 -23.58
CA GLY A 90 1.09 -20.34 -23.96
C GLY A 90 -0.11 -20.71 -23.09
N ALA A 91 -0.52 -19.83 -22.18
CA ALA A 91 -1.69 -20.05 -21.32
C ALA A 91 -2.97 -20.08 -22.13
N SER A 92 -3.84 -21.05 -21.84
CA SER A 92 -5.16 -21.15 -22.45
C SER A 92 -6.23 -20.43 -21.63
N LEU A 93 -7.25 -19.93 -22.32
CA LEU A 93 -8.40 -19.26 -21.72
C LEU A 93 -9.72 -19.82 -22.26
N GLY A 94 -10.76 -19.73 -21.43
CA GLY A 94 -12.12 -20.10 -21.80
C GLY A 94 -12.28 -21.57 -22.13
N GLY A 95 -11.61 -22.47 -21.39
CA GLY A 95 -11.63 -23.91 -21.65
C GLY A 95 -10.92 -24.26 -22.96
N GLY A 96 -9.76 -23.65 -23.21
CA GLY A 96 -8.97 -23.86 -24.42
C GLY A 96 -9.56 -23.26 -25.70
N ALA A 97 -10.46 -22.28 -25.58
CA ALA A 97 -10.97 -21.55 -26.75
C ALA A 97 -9.91 -20.60 -27.32
N LEU A 98 -9.10 -20.00 -26.44
CA LEU A 98 -8.04 -19.07 -26.77
C LEU A 98 -6.71 -19.53 -26.18
N ILE A 99 -5.60 -19.13 -26.82
CA ILE A 99 -4.25 -19.21 -26.25
C ILE A 99 -3.65 -17.81 -26.27
N TYR A 100 -3.15 -17.32 -25.13
CA TYR A 100 -2.27 -16.17 -25.12
C TYR A 100 -0.84 -16.64 -25.42
N LEU A 101 -0.33 -16.29 -26.60
CA LEU A 101 0.99 -16.71 -27.04
C LEU A 101 2.09 -15.92 -26.33
N GLY A 102 1.82 -14.66 -26.00
CA GLY A 102 2.74 -13.78 -25.29
C GLY A 102 2.67 -12.35 -25.79
N SER A 103 3.74 -11.59 -25.55
CA SER A 103 3.82 -10.20 -25.96
C SER A 103 5.22 -9.78 -26.40
N ARG A 104 5.25 -8.68 -27.15
CA ARG A 104 6.44 -7.89 -27.42
C ARG A 104 6.35 -6.56 -26.68
N VAL A 105 7.43 -6.20 -26.02
CA VAL A 105 7.61 -4.93 -25.31
C VAL A 105 8.66 -4.11 -26.04
N SER A 106 8.33 -2.86 -26.39
CA SER A 106 9.28 -1.94 -27.03
C SER A 106 9.26 -0.57 -26.33
N PRO A 107 10.40 -0.10 -25.78
CA PRO A 107 11.68 -0.82 -25.67
C PRO A 107 11.60 -1.98 -24.66
N VAL A 108 12.52 -2.95 -24.76
CA VAL A 108 12.53 -4.16 -23.90
C VAL A 108 12.75 -3.85 -22.42
N GLN A 109 13.51 -2.79 -22.11
CA GLN A 109 13.77 -2.32 -20.74
C GLN A 109 13.41 -0.83 -20.66
N PRO A 110 12.12 -0.50 -20.52
CA PRO A 110 11.69 0.88 -20.49
C PRO A 110 12.13 1.57 -19.20
N SER A 111 12.60 2.81 -19.32
CA SER A 111 12.89 3.68 -18.17
C SER A 111 11.61 4.34 -17.65
N ALA A 112 11.61 4.77 -16.39
CA ALA A 112 10.52 5.55 -15.80
C ALA A 112 10.12 6.73 -16.70
N GLY A 113 8.82 6.93 -16.89
CA GLY A 113 8.29 8.00 -17.74
C GLY A 113 8.48 7.79 -19.24
N GLN A 114 9.07 6.68 -19.70
CA GLN A 114 9.17 6.37 -21.13
C GLN A 114 7.84 5.84 -21.69
N ARG A 115 7.52 6.13 -22.95
CA ARG A 115 6.40 5.47 -23.64
C ARG A 115 6.80 4.04 -24.01
N VAL A 116 5.94 3.08 -23.71
CA VAL A 116 6.17 1.65 -23.97
C VAL A 116 5.07 1.14 -24.89
N GLN A 117 5.45 0.60 -26.04
CA GLN A 117 4.53 -0.12 -26.91
C GLN A 117 4.45 -1.57 -26.44
N LEU A 118 3.22 -2.03 -26.21
CA LEU A 118 2.89 -3.41 -25.89
C LEU A 118 2.13 -4.02 -27.06
N SER A 119 2.64 -5.14 -27.59
CA SER A 119 1.97 -5.93 -28.62
C SER A 119 1.58 -7.28 -28.02
N HIS A 120 0.30 -7.58 -27.90
CA HIS A 120 -0.25 -8.82 -27.36
C HIS A 120 -0.70 -9.75 -28.48
N TYR A 121 -0.37 -11.04 -28.36
CA TYR A 121 -0.69 -12.04 -29.38
C TYR A 121 -1.55 -13.15 -28.81
N PHE A 122 -2.76 -13.30 -29.37
CA PHE A 122 -3.70 -14.36 -29.00
C PHE A 122 -3.98 -15.25 -30.21
N GLN A 123 -4.21 -16.54 -29.99
CA GLN A 123 -4.71 -17.44 -31.01
C GLN A 123 -6.10 -17.93 -30.64
N ALA A 124 -7.04 -17.83 -31.57
CA ALA A 124 -8.34 -18.48 -31.43
C ALA A 124 -8.19 -19.96 -31.85
N VAL A 125 -8.28 -20.89 -30.90
CA VAL A 125 -8.21 -22.33 -31.18
C VAL A 125 -9.58 -22.87 -31.57
N ARG A 126 -10.63 -22.31 -30.99
CA ARG A 126 -12.04 -22.54 -31.34
C ARG A 126 -12.77 -21.20 -31.32
N GLN A 127 -14.04 -21.22 -31.71
CA GLN A 127 -14.88 -20.02 -31.71
C GLN A 127 -14.82 -19.32 -30.32
N PRO A 128 -14.35 -18.07 -30.25
CA PRO A 128 -14.25 -17.39 -28.95
C PRO A 128 -15.61 -17.06 -28.37
N PRO A 129 -15.73 -17.02 -27.03
CA PRO A 129 -16.97 -16.61 -26.36
C PRO A 129 -17.45 -15.21 -26.76
N GLU A 130 -18.75 -14.98 -26.71
CA GLU A 130 -19.33 -13.68 -27.04
C GLU A 130 -19.40 -12.72 -25.83
N GLY A 131 -19.33 -11.42 -26.14
CA GLY A 131 -19.62 -10.36 -25.19
C GLY A 131 -18.52 -10.05 -24.17
N PHE A 132 -17.32 -10.61 -24.30
CA PHE A 132 -16.20 -10.22 -23.46
C PHE A 132 -15.33 -9.13 -24.09
N SER A 133 -14.84 -8.23 -23.24
CA SER A 133 -13.91 -7.15 -23.57
C SER A 133 -12.55 -7.38 -22.93
N LEU A 134 -11.48 -6.94 -23.58
CA LEU A 134 -10.14 -6.94 -23.02
C LEU A 134 -10.07 -5.99 -21.81
N PHE A 135 -9.29 -6.36 -20.80
CA PHE A 135 -8.73 -5.43 -19.82
C PHE A 135 -7.21 -5.60 -19.77
N VAL A 136 -6.50 -4.51 -19.43
CA VAL A 136 -5.06 -4.50 -19.21
C VAL A 136 -4.75 -3.58 -18.03
N HIS A 137 -4.11 -4.14 -17.01
CA HIS A 137 -3.69 -3.42 -15.81
C HIS A 137 -2.18 -3.51 -15.64
N LEU A 138 -1.57 -2.44 -15.12
CA LEU A 138 -0.21 -2.45 -14.61
C LEU A 138 -0.29 -2.56 -13.10
N VAL A 139 0.30 -3.60 -12.51
CA VAL A 139 0.26 -3.86 -11.07
C VAL A 139 1.66 -3.92 -10.48
N ASP A 140 1.79 -3.61 -9.20
CA ASP A 140 3.02 -3.84 -8.46
C ASP A 140 3.29 -5.36 -8.36
N PRO A 141 4.46 -5.87 -8.80
CA PRO A 141 4.71 -7.32 -8.84
C PRO A 141 4.69 -8.01 -7.47
N GLY A 142 5.00 -7.27 -6.40
CA GLY A 142 5.07 -7.83 -5.04
C GLY A 142 3.72 -7.89 -4.33
N SER A 143 2.91 -6.84 -4.44
CA SER A 143 1.63 -6.69 -3.74
C SER A 143 0.41 -7.00 -4.60
N GLY A 144 0.53 -6.95 -5.93
CA GLY A 144 -0.59 -7.05 -6.86
C GLY A 144 -1.51 -5.83 -6.89
N GLN A 145 -1.17 -4.74 -6.18
CA GLN A 145 -1.93 -3.49 -6.22
C GLN A 145 -1.83 -2.84 -7.60
N MET A 146 -2.93 -2.26 -8.06
CA MET A 146 -2.98 -1.55 -9.34
C MET A 146 -2.18 -0.25 -9.27
N VAL A 147 -1.21 -0.12 -10.17
CA VAL A 147 -0.38 1.07 -10.37
C VAL A 147 -0.98 1.95 -11.47
N ALA A 148 -1.46 1.35 -12.56
CA ALA A 148 -2.17 2.05 -13.62
C ALA A 148 -3.20 1.15 -14.32
N ASN A 149 -4.32 1.75 -14.74
CA ASN A 149 -5.27 1.13 -15.66
C ASN A 149 -4.85 1.45 -17.11
N ALA A 150 -4.74 0.43 -17.95
CA ALA A 150 -4.36 0.51 -19.36
C ALA A 150 -5.45 -0.11 -20.27
N ASP A 151 -6.70 -0.14 -19.81
CA ASP A 151 -7.82 -0.68 -20.55
C ASP A 151 -8.06 0.11 -21.85
N HIS A 152 -8.38 -0.64 -22.90
CA HIS A 152 -8.74 -0.12 -24.21
C HIS A 152 -9.54 -1.18 -24.97
N GLU A 153 -10.21 -0.78 -26.05
CA GLU A 153 -10.87 -1.74 -26.94
C GLU A 153 -9.83 -2.46 -27.81
N PHE A 154 -9.95 -3.78 -27.93
CA PHE A 154 -9.03 -4.61 -28.70
C PHE A 154 -8.99 -4.15 -30.17
N GLN A 155 -7.80 -3.83 -30.68
CA GLN A 155 -7.58 -3.17 -31.98
C GLN A 155 -8.46 -1.92 -32.19
N ASN A 156 -8.65 -1.10 -31.16
CA ASN A 156 -9.52 0.08 -31.18
C ASN A 156 -10.97 -0.25 -31.60
N GLY A 157 -11.47 -1.41 -31.16
CA GLY A 157 -12.84 -1.88 -31.43
C GLY A 157 -13.01 -2.61 -32.76
N ALA A 158 -11.97 -2.69 -33.58
CA ALA A 158 -12.02 -3.38 -34.88
C ALA A 158 -12.17 -4.91 -34.77
N ALA A 159 -11.75 -5.48 -33.63
CA ALA A 159 -11.71 -6.92 -33.44
C ALA A 159 -12.41 -7.36 -32.14
N PRO A 160 -13.75 -7.26 -32.06
CA PRO A 160 -14.52 -7.88 -30.97
C PRO A 160 -14.15 -9.36 -30.84
N MET A 161 -14.00 -9.89 -29.64
CA MET A 161 -13.43 -11.22 -29.41
C MET A 161 -14.13 -12.33 -30.21
N ALA A 162 -15.47 -12.29 -30.32
CA ALA A 162 -16.26 -13.25 -31.08
C ALA A 162 -16.01 -13.24 -32.60
N SER A 163 -15.41 -12.18 -33.13
CA SER A 163 -15.11 -12.05 -34.56
C SER A 163 -13.76 -12.66 -34.96
N TRP A 164 -12.97 -13.13 -34.00
CA TRP A 164 -11.62 -13.62 -34.28
C TRP A 164 -11.65 -14.92 -35.09
N PRO A 165 -10.92 -15.00 -36.21
CA PRO A 165 -10.89 -16.20 -37.03
C PRO A 165 -10.20 -17.37 -36.32
N VAL A 166 -10.87 -18.53 -36.28
CA VAL A 166 -10.29 -19.77 -35.73
C VAL A 166 -9.02 -20.16 -36.50
N GLY A 167 -8.00 -20.55 -35.74
CA GLY A 167 -6.67 -20.94 -36.22
C GLY A 167 -5.70 -19.77 -36.41
N GLN A 168 -6.20 -18.54 -36.54
CA GLN A 168 -5.37 -17.35 -36.76
C GLN A 168 -4.87 -16.74 -35.44
N VAL A 169 -3.73 -16.07 -35.54
CA VAL A 169 -3.24 -15.21 -34.46
C VAL A 169 -3.80 -13.82 -34.66
N VAL A 170 -4.32 -13.22 -33.59
CA VAL A 170 -4.81 -11.85 -33.55
C VAL A 170 -3.84 -11.03 -32.70
N GLU A 171 -3.36 -9.93 -33.26
CA GLU A 171 -2.44 -9.00 -32.59
C GLU A 171 -3.20 -7.79 -32.07
N ASP A 172 -2.95 -7.40 -30.84
CA ASP A 172 -3.38 -6.11 -30.30
C ASP A 172 -2.15 -5.27 -29.94
N VAL A 173 -2.18 -3.98 -30.29
CA VAL A 173 -1.05 -3.06 -30.06
C VAL A 173 -1.55 -1.80 -29.39
N HIS A 174 -0.99 -1.50 -28.23
CA HIS A 174 -1.29 -0.27 -27.48
C HIS A 174 -0.02 0.33 -26.88
N THR A 175 -0.16 1.49 -26.25
CA THR A 175 0.96 2.20 -25.61
C THR A 175 0.60 2.60 -24.19
N VAL A 176 1.52 2.35 -23.27
CA VAL A 176 1.44 2.79 -21.88
C VAL A 176 2.58 3.77 -21.56
N GLN A 177 2.36 4.64 -20.57
CA GLN A 177 3.43 5.41 -19.97
C GLN A 177 4.08 4.55 -18.88
N MET A 178 5.40 4.37 -18.92
CA MET A 178 6.12 3.57 -17.92
C MET A 178 6.02 4.25 -16.54
N PRO A 179 5.49 3.56 -15.51
CA PRO A 179 5.46 4.09 -14.16
C PRO A 179 6.88 4.29 -13.58
N PRO A 180 7.05 5.04 -12.48
CA PRO A 180 8.35 5.22 -11.83
C PRO A 180 8.85 3.97 -11.09
N VAL A 181 8.03 2.90 -11.04
CA VAL A 181 8.39 1.59 -10.49
C VAL A 181 8.17 0.48 -11.51
N PRO A 182 8.84 -0.68 -11.31
CA PRO A 182 8.51 -1.89 -12.04
C PRO A 182 7.04 -2.25 -11.87
N VAL A 183 6.49 -2.80 -12.94
CA VAL A 183 5.12 -3.28 -12.95
C VAL A 183 5.04 -4.62 -13.65
N ARG A 184 4.11 -5.44 -13.22
CA ARG A 184 3.66 -6.60 -13.98
C ARG A 184 2.44 -6.19 -14.79
N VAL A 185 2.45 -6.49 -16.09
CA VAL A 185 1.25 -6.39 -16.91
C VAL A 185 0.34 -7.55 -16.55
N MET A 186 -0.91 -7.25 -16.22
CA MET A 186 -1.98 -8.23 -16.09
C MET A 186 -3.04 -7.95 -17.14
N LEU A 187 -3.60 -9.00 -17.72
CA LEU A 187 -4.58 -8.87 -18.77
C LEU A 187 -5.62 -10.00 -18.72
N GLY A 188 -6.71 -9.84 -19.45
CA GLY A 188 -7.73 -10.88 -19.55
C GLY A 188 -8.97 -10.34 -20.20
N PHE A 189 -10.06 -11.09 -20.08
CA PHE A 189 -11.33 -10.73 -20.69
C PHE A 189 -12.43 -10.69 -19.64
N TRP A 190 -13.33 -9.71 -19.73
CA TRP A 190 -14.42 -9.51 -18.79
C TRP A 190 -15.75 -9.27 -19.48
N ARG A 191 -16.85 -9.61 -18.80
CA ARG A 191 -18.22 -9.36 -19.25
C ARG A 191 -19.12 -9.13 -18.03
N GLY A 192 -19.54 -7.88 -17.81
CA GLY A 192 -20.21 -7.52 -16.55
C GLY A 192 -19.32 -7.84 -15.35
N ASP A 193 -19.82 -8.65 -14.43
CA ASP A 193 -19.06 -9.10 -13.25
C ASP A 193 -18.26 -10.40 -13.49
N GLU A 194 -18.34 -10.97 -14.70
CA GLU A 194 -17.64 -12.22 -15.04
C GLU A 194 -16.23 -11.94 -15.61
N ARG A 195 -15.29 -12.84 -15.31
CA ARG A 195 -13.99 -12.94 -15.96
C ARG A 195 -13.92 -14.21 -16.79
N LEU A 196 -13.37 -14.14 -17.99
CA LEU A 196 -13.10 -15.32 -18.79
C LEU A 196 -12.03 -16.15 -18.07
N ALA A 197 -12.30 -17.44 -17.88
CA ALA A 197 -11.40 -18.31 -17.13
C ALA A 197 -10.01 -18.37 -17.77
N VAL A 198 -8.97 -18.27 -16.95
CA VAL A 198 -7.60 -18.65 -17.32
C VAL A 198 -7.41 -20.09 -16.86
N ASP A 199 -7.12 -20.99 -17.80
CA ASP A 199 -7.23 -22.43 -17.51
C ASP A 199 -6.03 -22.95 -16.67
N ASP A 200 -4.84 -22.36 -16.82
CA ASP A 200 -3.65 -22.72 -16.03
C ASP A 200 -3.56 -21.85 -14.77
N PRO A 201 -3.68 -22.42 -13.55
CA PRO A 201 -3.52 -21.67 -12.31
C PRO A 201 -2.15 -20.98 -12.16
N ARG A 202 -1.10 -21.50 -12.81
CA ARG A 202 0.26 -20.90 -12.76
C ARG A 202 0.41 -19.68 -13.64
N ALA A 203 -0.51 -19.46 -14.57
CA ALA A 203 -0.50 -18.33 -15.48
C ALA A 203 -1.36 -17.16 -15.00
N GLN A 204 -1.88 -17.20 -13.77
CA GLN A 204 -2.80 -16.21 -13.22
C GLN A 204 -2.55 -15.94 -11.74
N ASP A 205 -3.30 -15.01 -11.17
CA ASP A 205 -3.28 -14.62 -9.77
C ASP A 205 -4.42 -15.20 -8.92
N GLY A 206 -5.19 -16.13 -9.47
CA GLY A 206 -6.37 -16.71 -8.83
C GLY A 206 -7.67 -15.90 -9.02
N ALA A 207 -7.62 -14.76 -9.71
CA ALA A 207 -8.79 -13.94 -10.06
C ALA A 207 -9.07 -13.94 -11.57
N ASN A 208 -8.57 -14.93 -12.32
CA ASN A 208 -8.63 -14.98 -13.79
C ASN A 208 -7.99 -13.76 -14.48
N ARG A 209 -6.96 -13.17 -13.86
CA ARG A 209 -6.10 -12.19 -14.49
C ARG A 209 -4.81 -12.87 -14.93
N LEU A 210 -4.59 -12.92 -16.24
CA LEU A 210 -3.44 -13.54 -16.87
C LEU A 210 -2.15 -12.76 -16.55
N LEU A 211 -1.08 -13.49 -16.25
CA LEU A 211 0.25 -12.91 -16.05
C LEU A 211 0.90 -12.56 -17.39
N GLY A 212 1.26 -11.30 -17.55
CA GLY A 212 2.03 -10.76 -18.66
C GLY A 212 3.50 -10.44 -18.29
N PRO A 213 4.20 -9.67 -19.14
CA PRO A 213 5.58 -9.27 -18.88
C PRO A 213 5.72 -8.39 -17.63
N GLU A 214 6.88 -8.46 -16.99
CA GLU A 214 7.35 -7.42 -16.09
C GLU A 214 8.06 -6.33 -16.88
N LEU A 215 7.77 -5.07 -16.54
CA LEU A 215 8.30 -3.88 -17.16
C LEU A 215 9.09 -3.08 -16.13
N GLY A 216 10.16 -2.43 -16.57
CA GLY A 216 11.00 -1.57 -15.73
C GLY A 216 12.02 -2.32 -14.90
N ILE A 217 12.86 -1.54 -14.21
CA ILE A 217 13.87 -2.03 -13.27
C ILE A 217 13.60 -1.36 -11.93
N ALA A 218 13.65 -2.12 -10.84
CA ALA A 218 13.43 -1.57 -9.52
C ALA A 218 14.50 -0.52 -9.25
N PRO A 219 14.14 0.72 -8.88
CA PRO A 219 15.16 1.66 -8.45
C PRO A 219 15.85 1.09 -7.21
N GLU A 220 17.16 1.30 -7.15
CA GLU A 220 17.98 0.89 -6.00
C GLU A 220 17.38 1.49 -4.72
N LEU A 221 17.37 0.68 -3.67
CA LEU A 221 16.81 1.08 -2.39
C LEU A 221 17.86 1.89 -1.63
N PRO A 222 17.49 3.07 -1.11
CA PRO A 222 18.45 3.92 -0.42
C PRO A 222 18.96 3.23 0.85
N GLU A 223 20.20 3.54 1.22
CA GLU A 223 20.86 3.03 2.42
C GLU A 223 21.13 4.18 3.39
N TYR A 224 20.83 3.96 4.66
CA TYR A 224 21.23 4.80 5.78
C TYR A 224 22.21 4.03 6.65
N LYS A 225 23.40 4.59 6.86
CA LYS A 225 24.41 4.02 7.76
C LYS A 225 24.22 4.61 9.14
N VAL A 226 23.77 3.79 10.09
CA VAL A 226 23.47 4.22 11.45
C VAL A 226 24.71 4.09 12.31
N GLN A 227 25.07 5.19 12.97
CA GLN A 227 26.30 5.29 13.73
C GLN A 227 26.09 4.92 15.19
N ARG A 228 27.03 4.16 15.75
CA ARG A 228 27.04 3.83 17.17
C ARG A 228 27.50 5.01 18.00
N VAL A 229 26.81 5.29 19.09
CA VAL A 229 27.19 6.32 20.08
C VAL A 229 27.51 5.71 21.43
N SER A 230 28.49 6.29 22.13
CA SER A 230 28.84 5.93 23.51
C SER A 230 28.09 6.76 24.55
N LYS A 231 27.67 7.96 24.17
CA LYS A 231 26.81 8.84 24.95
C LYS A 231 25.52 9.08 24.16
N PRO A 232 24.37 8.57 24.62
CA PRO A 232 23.11 8.78 23.92
C PRO A 232 22.65 10.25 24.01
N PRO A 233 21.81 10.71 23.08
CA PRO A 233 21.15 12.01 23.18
C PRO A 233 20.22 12.08 24.41
N VAL A 234 20.02 13.29 24.91
CA VAL A 234 19.03 13.58 25.95
C VAL A 234 17.69 13.82 25.27
N LEU A 235 16.68 13.00 25.56
CA LEU A 235 15.36 13.19 24.98
C LEU A 235 14.64 14.39 25.61
N ASP A 236 14.71 15.55 24.97
CA ASP A 236 13.99 16.76 25.36
C ASP A 236 13.29 17.47 24.18
N GLY A 237 13.40 16.90 22.98
CA GLY A 237 12.81 17.38 21.74
C GLY A 237 13.72 18.38 21.02
N VAL A 238 14.91 18.69 21.52
CA VAL A 238 15.84 19.66 20.94
C VAL A 238 17.05 18.93 20.35
N LEU A 239 17.33 19.15 19.06
CA LEU A 239 18.40 18.43 18.34
C LEU A 239 19.77 19.10 18.48
N ASP A 240 20.13 19.61 19.67
CA ASP A 240 21.38 20.35 19.90
C ASP A 240 22.51 19.52 20.55
N ASP A 241 22.21 18.29 20.97
CA ASP A 241 23.16 17.31 21.47
C ASP A 241 24.31 17.03 20.50
N ALA A 242 25.48 16.72 21.06
CA ALA A 242 26.66 16.35 20.27
C ALA A 242 26.41 15.12 19.39
N ALA A 243 25.65 14.14 19.90
CA ALA A 243 25.34 12.89 19.20
C ALA A 243 24.63 13.16 17.86
N TRP A 244 23.65 14.07 17.83
CA TRP A 244 22.90 14.40 16.61
C TRP A 244 23.73 15.13 15.55
N LYS A 245 24.80 15.81 15.96
CA LYS A 245 25.72 16.49 15.04
C LYS A 245 26.63 15.53 14.31
N GLU A 246 26.85 14.33 14.86
CA GLU A 246 27.63 13.25 14.24
C GLU A 246 26.77 12.39 13.30
N ALA A 247 25.46 12.29 13.57
CA ALA A 247 24.51 11.57 12.73
C ALA A 247 24.44 12.15 11.30
N THR A 248 24.37 11.27 10.30
CA THR A 248 24.19 11.69 8.91
C THR A 248 22.75 12.14 8.67
N PRO A 249 22.46 13.42 8.32
CA PRO A 249 21.09 13.83 8.05
C PRO A 249 20.60 13.26 6.72
N VAL A 250 19.30 12.94 6.66
CA VAL A 250 18.61 12.60 5.42
C VAL A 250 17.31 13.39 5.26
N VAL A 251 17.10 13.98 4.09
CA VAL A 251 15.86 14.70 3.77
C VAL A 251 14.88 13.76 3.08
N LEU A 252 13.65 13.69 3.61
CA LEU A 252 12.58 12.87 3.04
C LEU A 252 12.11 13.44 1.70
N ARG A 253 11.58 12.57 0.84
CA ARG A 253 11.07 12.90 -0.50
C ARG A 253 9.61 12.48 -0.63
N GLY A 254 8.92 12.95 -1.66
CA GLY A 254 7.54 12.53 -1.93
C GLY A 254 7.42 11.01 -1.97
N SER A 255 6.54 10.44 -1.15
CA SER A 255 6.45 8.98 -0.97
C SER A 255 5.97 8.24 -2.23
N PHE A 256 5.17 8.91 -3.06
CA PHE A 256 4.56 8.35 -4.27
C PHE A 256 5.38 8.56 -5.56
N ASP A 257 6.28 9.53 -5.60
CA ASP A 257 6.97 9.89 -6.85
C ASP A 257 8.46 10.23 -6.65
N GLY A 258 8.95 10.24 -5.41
CA GLY A 258 10.33 10.55 -5.06
C GLY A 258 10.74 12.00 -5.33
N ARG A 259 9.78 12.90 -5.63
CA ARG A 259 10.09 14.30 -5.92
C ARG A 259 10.53 15.05 -4.67
N SER A 260 11.14 16.21 -4.85
CA SER A 260 11.39 17.14 -3.75
C SER A 260 10.06 17.72 -3.22
N VAL A 261 9.94 17.79 -1.91
CA VAL A 261 8.76 18.33 -1.20
C VAL A 261 8.96 19.81 -0.88
N SER A 262 7.86 20.55 -0.67
CA SER A 262 7.92 21.98 -0.36
C SER A 262 8.16 22.28 1.12
N LEU A 263 7.72 21.39 2.01
CA LEU A 263 7.95 21.46 3.45
C LEU A 263 9.00 20.41 3.81
N ARG A 264 10.20 20.84 4.19
CA ARG A 264 11.30 19.91 4.46
C ARG A 264 10.99 19.06 5.70
N THR A 265 11.29 17.78 5.61
CA THR A 265 11.49 16.93 6.78
C THR A 265 12.85 16.27 6.67
N GLU A 266 13.66 16.46 7.69
CA GLU A 266 14.96 15.84 7.84
C GLU A 266 14.94 14.85 8.99
N ALA A 267 15.57 13.70 8.80
CA ALA A 267 15.71 12.70 9.83
C ALA A 267 17.18 12.37 10.11
N ARG A 268 17.45 11.92 11.32
CA ARG A 268 18.73 11.41 11.80
C ARG A 268 18.50 10.13 12.59
N MET A 269 19.42 9.20 12.53
CA MET A 269 19.40 7.97 13.31
C MET A 269 20.78 7.65 13.88
N LEU A 270 20.77 7.11 15.10
CA LEU A 270 21.92 6.65 15.88
C LEU A 270 21.56 5.37 16.62
N TYR A 271 22.52 4.66 17.19
CA TYR A 271 22.23 3.53 18.07
C TYR A 271 23.25 3.35 19.18
N ASP A 272 22.88 2.64 20.24
CA ASP A 272 23.78 2.22 21.32
C ASP A 272 23.66 0.71 21.59
N GLU A 273 24.00 0.26 22.81
CA GLU A 273 23.92 -1.15 23.19
C GLU A 273 22.49 -1.70 23.31
N ALA A 274 21.49 -0.83 23.52
CA ALA A 274 20.14 -1.23 23.88
C ALA A 274 19.05 -0.58 23.02
N ASN A 275 19.36 0.52 22.33
CA ASN A 275 18.36 1.35 21.68
C ASN A 275 18.79 1.80 20.28
N LEU A 276 17.78 1.95 19.42
CA LEU A 276 17.81 2.80 18.25
C LEU A 276 17.31 4.19 18.64
N TYR A 277 17.99 5.23 18.18
CA TYR A 277 17.55 6.61 18.32
C TYR A 277 17.17 7.17 16.96
N VAL A 278 16.03 7.84 16.89
CA VAL A 278 15.54 8.49 15.66
C VAL A 278 15.13 9.91 15.99
N ALA A 279 15.56 10.86 15.18
CA ALA A 279 15.14 12.25 15.29
C ALA A 279 14.54 12.73 13.98
N PHE A 280 13.53 13.60 14.09
CA PHE A 280 12.94 14.33 12.97
C PHE A 280 13.02 15.83 13.23
N ASP A 281 13.38 16.59 12.20
CA ASP A 281 13.25 18.05 12.13
C ASP A 281 12.32 18.40 10.98
N VAL A 282 11.17 18.96 11.33
CA VAL A 282 10.01 19.12 10.46
C VAL A 282 9.73 20.61 10.27
N GLU A 283 9.74 21.07 9.02
CA GLU A 283 9.19 22.38 8.65
C GLU A 283 7.68 22.25 8.47
N ASP A 284 6.92 23.07 9.19
CA ASP A 284 5.47 23.04 9.16
C ASP A 284 4.94 24.43 9.56
N PRO A 285 4.22 25.15 8.67
CA PRO A 285 3.68 26.46 8.96
C PRO A 285 2.36 26.45 9.73
N ASP A 286 1.75 25.29 9.98
CA ASP A 286 0.48 25.11 10.70
C ASP A 286 0.56 23.83 11.53
N VAL A 287 1.30 23.82 12.65
CA VAL A 287 1.49 22.62 13.46
C VAL A 287 0.23 22.33 14.25
N TRP A 288 -0.38 21.16 14.02
CA TRP A 288 -1.66 20.83 14.65
C TRP A 288 -1.85 19.35 14.96
N GLY A 289 -2.82 19.07 15.84
CA GLY A 289 -3.41 17.76 16.01
C GLY A 289 -4.56 17.82 17.01
N THR A 290 -5.55 16.94 16.93
CA THR A 290 -6.67 16.87 17.88
C THR A 290 -6.66 15.63 18.77
N LEU A 291 -5.85 14.63 18.42
CA LEU A 291 -5.70 13.40 19.17
C LEU A 291 -4.69 13.60 20.32
N ARG A 292 -5.01 13.06 21.50
CA ARG A 292 -4.25 13.26 22.76
C ARG A 292 -3.94 11.97 23.51
N THR A 293 -4.50 10.85 23.05
CA THR A 293 -4.41 9.57 23.75
C THR A 293 -3.45 8.68 22.98
N ARG A 294 -2.58 7.96 23.71
CA ARG A 294 -1.74 6.91 23.13
C ARG A 294 -2.59 5.94 22.29
N ASP A 295 -2.04 5.49 21.18
CA ASP A 295 -2.64 4.55 20.22
C ASP A 295 -3.91 5.07 19.53
N ALA A 296 -4.18 6.36 19.64
CA ALA A 296 -5.13 7.05 18.77
C ALA A 296 -4.63 7.00 17.31
N PRO A 297 -5.54 7.06 16.32
CA PRO A 297 -5.19 6.97 14.90
C PRO A 297 -4.52 8.25 14.37
N ILE A 298 -3.33 8.57 14.90
CA ILE A 298 -2.60 9.81 14.60
C ILE A 298 -2.12 9.91 13.15
N TYR A 299 -2.09 8.79 12.43
CA TYR A 299 -1.93 8.72 10.97
C TYR A 299 -3.05 9.42 10.16
N GLU A 300 -4.09 9.92 10.80
CA GLU A 300 -5.13 10.76 10.17
C GLU A 300 -4.80 12.28 10.26
N GLN A 301 -3.65 12.64 10.85
CA GLN A 301 -3.23 14.01 11.17
C GLN A 301 -1.71 14.19 10.94
N GLU A 302 -1.13 15.28 11.46
CA GLU A 302 0.32 15.49 11.48
C GLU A 302 1.02 14.38 12.27
N VAL A 303 1.91 13.67 11.60
CA VAL A 303 2.65 12.56 12.21
C VAL A 303 3.98 12.31 11.48
N VAL A 304 4.98 11.90 12.25
CA VAL A 304 6.17 11.21 11.73
C VAL A 304 6.13 9.74 12.10
N GLU A 305 6.61 8.88 11.21
CA GLU A 305 6.50 7.44 11.36
C GLU A 305 7.84 6.74 11.09
N VAL A 306 8.06 5.64 11.79
CA VAL A 306 9.21 4.75 11.64
C VAL A 306 8.69 3.32 11.47
N PHE A 307 9.07 2.67 10.38
CA PHE A 307 8.77 1.26 10.13
C PHE A 307 10.05 0.44 10.15
N LEU A 308 10.02 -0.71 10.83
CA LEU A 308 11.20 -1.57 11.02
C LEU A 308 10.86 -3.04 10.75
N ASP A 309 11.56 -3.64 9.80
CA ASP A 309 11.65 -5.09 9.56
C ASP A 309 13.11 -5.50 9.84
N ALA A 310 13.35 -5.94 11.07
CA ALA A 310 14.71 -6.10 11.62
C ALA A 310 15.46 -7.31 11.06
N ASN A 311 14.77 -8.41 10.73
CA ASN A 311 15.40 -9.58 10.11
C ASN A 311 15.40 -9.52 8.57
N ALA A 312 14.81 -8.48 7.99
CA ALA A 312 14.73 -8.25 6.55
C ALA A 312 13.97 -9.35 5.78
N ASP A 313 13.05 -10.06 6.43
CA ASP A 313 12.35 -11.19 5.81
C ASP A 313 11.09 -10.80 5.02
N GLY A 314 10.66 -9.53 5.12
CA GLY A 314 9.50 -9.01 4.41
C GLY A 314 8.15 -9.50 4.96
N LYS A 315 8.12 -10.09 6.17
CA LYS A 315 6.92 -10.69 6.76
C LYS A 315 6.46 -9.92 8.00
N THR A 316 7.33 -9.78 8.99
CA THR A 316 7.00 -9.12 10.26
C THR A 316 7.62 -7.75 10.34
N TYR A 317 6.94 -6.79 10.97
CA TYR A 317 7.48 -5.44 11.13
C TYR A 317 6.79 -4.70 12.29
N ASN A 318 7.48 -3.68 12.77
CA ASN A 318 6.96 -2.70 13.73
C ASN A 318 6.61 -1.40 13.00
N GLU A 319 5.55 -0.75 13.48
CA GLU A 319 5.11 0.58 13.08
C GLU A 319 5.11 1.46 14.33
N LEU A 320 5.81 2.60 14.27
CA LEU A 320 6.01 3.50 15.38
C LEU A 320 5.76 4.92 14.92
N GLN A 321 4.92 5.67 15.61
CA GLN A 321 4.48 6.99 15.17
C GLN A 321 4.48 7.99 16.33
N VAL A 322 4.76 9.26 16.01
CA VAL A 322 4.73 10.37 16.97
C VAL A 322 4.10 11.60 16.33
N SER A 323 3.11 12.18 17.01
CA SER A 323 2.46 13.44 16.59
C SER A 323 3.11 14.68 17.24
N PRO A 324 2.81 15.90 16.78
CA PRO A 324 3.25 17.14 17.44
C PRO A 324 2.83 17.28 18.90
N HIS A 325 1.77 16.59 19.32
CA HIS A 325 1.32 16.53 20.73
C HIS A 325 2.12 15.52 21.58
N ASN A 326 3.20 14.96 21.03
CA ASN A 326 3.95 13.85 21.60
C ASN A 326 3.06 12.63 21.90
N VAL A 327 2.00 12.43 21.11
CA VAL A 327 1.17 11.23 21.18
C VAL A 327 1.88 10.13 20.43
N ILE A 328 1.99 8.97 21.08
CA ILE A 328 2.57 7.76 20.52
C ILE A 328 1.45 6.89 19.95
N PHE A 329 1.68 6.33 18.76
CA PHE A 329 1.00 5.14 18.28
C PHE A 329 2.05 4.08 17.97
N ASP A 330 1.85 2.85 18.43
CA ASP A 330 2.67 1.73 18.03
C ASP A 330 1.88 0.46 17.73
N ALA A 331 2.39 -0.30 16.76
CA ALA A 331 1.78 -1.54 16.33
C ALA A 331 2.83 -2.56 15.89
N TYR A 332 2.52 -3.83 16.14
CA TYR A 332 3.25 -4.96 15.59
C TYR A 332 2.43 -5.67 14.52
N PHE A 333 3.08 -6.08 13.43
CA PHE A 333 2.47 -6.88 12.38
C PHE A 333 3.13 -8.25 12.30
N PRO A 334 2.41 -9.34 12.62
CA PRO A 334 2.91 -10.71 12.48
C PRO A 334 2.93 -11.21 11.03
N ALA A 335 2.32 -10.46 10.11
CA ALA A 335 2.41 -10.69 8.67
C ALA A 335 2.13 -9.38 7.92
N ARG A 336 2.58 -9.29 6.66
CA ARG A 336 2.38 -8.10 5.81
C ARG A 336 0.90 -7.68 5.77
N ARG A 337 0.59 -6.48 6.28
CA ARG A 337 -0.77 -5.91 6.39
C ARG A 337 -1.80 -6.86 7.02
N GLN A 338 -1.37 -7.75 7.92
CA GLN A 338 -2.23 -8.77 8.53
C GLN A 338 -1.95 -8.89 10.02
N GLY A 339 -3.01 -9.00 10.81
CA GLY A 339 -2.92 -9.27 12.24
C GLY A 339 -2.33 -8.13 13.07
N MET A 340 -2.54 -6.88 12.68
CA MET A 340 -2.11 -5.69 13.42
C MET A 340 -2.42 -5.83 14.91
N ASP A 341 -1.37 -5.86 15.73
CA ASP A 341 -1.44 -5.99 17.17
C ASP A 341 -1.19 -4.63 17.82
N LEU A 342 -2.29 -3.98 18.21
CA LEU A 342 -2.29 -2.71 18.96
C LEU A 342 -2.10 -2.91 20.47
N SER A 343 -2.01 -4.15 20.95
CA SER A 343 -1.72 -4.42 22.37
C SER A 343 -0.23 -4.51 22.67
N TRP A 344 0.59 -4.64 21.62
CA TRP A 344 2.03 -4.60 21.72
C TRP A 344 2.50 -3.18 22.02
N ASP A 345 3.44 -3.05 22.97
CA ASP A 345 4.06 -1.78 23.36
C ASP A 345 5.56 -1.83 23.05
N SER A 346 6.01 -0.90 22.21
CA SER A 346 7.41 -0.71 21.84
C SER A 346 8.32 -0.34 23.00
N GLY A 347 7.76 0.16 24.11
CA GLY A 347 8.51 0.74 25.22
C GLY A 347 9.27 2.01 24.84
N MET A 348 8.97 2.61 23.68
CA MET A 348 9.70 3.78 23.22
C MET A 348 9.45 4.99 24.10
N LYS A 349 10.47 5.83 24.22
CA LYS A 349 10.39 7.14 24.86
C LYS A 349 10.53 8.22 23.81
N THR A 350 9.73 9.27 23.94
CA THR A 350 9.68 10.33 22.93
C THR A 350 9.64 11.71 23.58
N ALA A 351 10.22 12.68 22.89
CA ALA A 351 10.12 14.09 23.24
C ALA A 351 9.88 14.92 21.97
N VAL A 352 9.06 15.95 22.10
CA VAL A 352 8.68 16.84 20.99
C VAL A 352 8.86 18.28 21.39
N LYS A 353 9.42 19.09 20.48
CA LYS A 353 9.50 20.54 20.62
C LYS A 353 8.87 21.22 19.42
N VAL A 354 7.80 21.97 19.66
CA VAL A 354 7.20 22.87 18.65
C VAL A 354 7.94 24.21 18.67
N ARG A 355 8.24 24.73 17.49
CA ARG A 355 8.77 26.08 17.22
C ARG A 355 7.64 26.91 16.63
N GLY A 356 6.79 27.42 17.52
CA GLY A 356 5.54 28.07 17.16
C GLY A 356 4.45 27.84 18.20
N THR A 357 3.19 27.91 17.79
CA THR A 357 1.98 27.74 18.61
C THR A 357 1.16 26.55 18.14
N LEU A 358 1.32 25.43 18.83
CA LEU A 358 0.58 24.20 18.53
C LEU A 358 -0.95 24.42 18.56
N ASP A 359 -1.63 23.97 17.52
CA ASP A 359 -3.09 24.05 17.30
C ASP A 359 -3.67 25.46 17.04
N ASP A 360 -2.85 26.49 16.78
CA ASP A 360 -3.36 27.82 16.44
C ASP A 360 -3.31 28.09 14.92
N PRO A 361 -4.41 27.95 14.17
CA PRO A 361 -4.42 28.23 12.73
C PRO A 361 -4.34 29.72 12.39
N ALA A 362 -4.30 30.62 13.40
CA ALA A 362 -4.28 32.07 13.18
C ALA A 362 -2.86 32.63 13.04
N ASP A 363 -1.83 31.89 13.46
CA ASP A 363 -0.44 32.29 13.29
C ASP A 363 0.28 31.43 12.23
N ARG A 364 1.61 31.48 12.25
CA ARG A 364 2.44 30.71 11.33
C ARG A 364 3.64 30.18 12.09
N ASP A 365 3.75 28.87 12.10
CA ASP A 365 4.82 28.15 12.79
C ASP A 365 6.09 28.04 11.93
N GLU A 366 7.21 27.72 12.58
CA GLU A 366 8.42 27.26 11.89
C GLU A 366 8.43 25.74 11.73
N GLY A 367 7.79 25.03 12.66
CA GLY A 367 7.62 23.58 12.63
C GLY A 367 7.95 22.93 13.97
N TRP A 368 8.45 21.70 13.95
CA TRP A 368 8.63 20.90 15.17
C TRP A 368 9.74 19.88 15.04
N THR A 369 10.25 19.40 16.17
CA THR A 369 11.24 18.33 16.26
C THR A 369 10.74 17.19 17.12
N VAL A 370 11.17 15.99 16.77
CA VAL A 370 10.88 14.75 17.50
C VAL A 370 12.19 14.06 17.81
N GLU A 371 12.31 13.51 19.01
CA GLU A 371 13.31 12.51 19.35
C GLU A 371 12.62 11.24 19.86
N MET A 372 13.11 10.09 19.41
CA MET A 372 12.62 8.77 19.77
C MET A 372 13.78 7.91 20.27
N GLN A 373 13.61 7.26 21.41
CA GLN A 373 14.45 6.16 21.88
C GLN A 373 13.64 4.87 21.82
N ILE A 374 14.07 3.92 21.00
CA ILE A 374 13.36 2.68 20.70
C ILE A 374 14.19 1.49 21.22
N PRO A 375 13.76 0.79 22.28
CA PRO A 375 14.48 -0.35 22.81
C PRO A 375 14.49 -1.56 21.85
N PHE A 376 15.67 -2.09 21.54
CA PHE A 376 15.80 -3.28 20.68
C PHE A 376 15.07 -4.50 21.23
N ALA A 377 15.07 -4.66 22.56
CA ALA A 377 14.46 -5.80 23.24
C ALA A 377 12.93 -5.92 23.06
N ARG A 378 12.29 -4.89 22.49
CA ARG A 378 10.84 -4.86 22.26
C ARG A 378 10.46 -5.10 20.80
N LEU A 379 11.39 -4.83 19.88
CA LEU A 379 11.16 -4.98 18.44
C LEU A 379 11.03 -6.45 18.03
N ALA A 380 10.26 -6.68 16.97
CA ALA A 380 9.99 -8.02 16.46
C ALA A 380 11.21 -8.60 15.71
N GLU A 381 11.47 -9.89 15.92
CA GLU A 381 12.43 -10.68 15.14
C GLU A 381 13.83 -10.05 15.01
N VAL A 382 14.28 -9.28 16.01
CA VAL A 382 15.62 -8.69 15.99
C VAL A 382 16.69 -9.79 16.00
N PRO A 383 17.54 -9.91 14.96
CA PRO A 383 18.48 -11.03 14.85
C PRO A 383 19.52 -11.06 15.97
N ARG A 384 19.94 -9.88 16.45
CA ARG A 384 20.98 -9.72 17.46
C ARG A 384 20.83 -8.39 18.19
N VAL A 385 21.09 -8.40 19.50
CA VAL A 385 21.15 -7.21 20.36
C VAL A 385 22.48 -7.19 21.14
N PRO A 386 23.27 -6.09 21.05
CA PRO A 386 23.15 -5.03 20.05
C PRO A 386 23.45 -5.54 18.64
N PRO A 387 22.94 -4.86 17.59
CA PRO A 387 23.40 -5.07 16.23
C PRO A 387 24.92 -4.90 16.11
N GLN A 388 25.56 -5.72 15.28
CA GLN A 388 26.98 -5.62 14.98
C GLN A 388 27.21 -4.86 13.68
N LYS A 389 28.43 -4.36 13.52
CA LYS A 389 28.93 -3.78 12.27
C LYS A 389 28.57 -4.65 11.07
N GLY A 390 27.85 -4.08 10.11
CA GLY A 390 27.43 -4.73 8.88
C GLY A 390 26.12 -5.50 8.98
N ASP A 391 25.49 -5.60 10.16
CA ASP A 391 24.11 -6.06 10.27
C ASP A 391 23.21 -5.08 9.49
N ARG A 392 22.17 -5.60 8.82
CA ARG A 392 21.29 -4.81 7.94
C ARG A 392 19.83 -5.09 8.21
N TRP A 393 19.05 -4.04 8.40
CA TRP A 393 17.60 -4.11 8.57
C TRP A 393 16.89 -3.42 7.40
N ARG A 394 15.62 -3.74 7.22
CA ARG A 394 14.71 -3.04 6.31
C ARG A 394 13.95 -2.00 7.11
N PHE A 395 13.90 -0.77 6.63
CA PHE A 395 13.20 0.30 7.34
C PHE A 395 12.65 1.37 6.41
N ASN A 396 11.74 2.19 6.92
CA ASN A 396 11.42 3.46 6.29
C ASN A 396 11.08 4.51 7.35
N LEU A 397 11.16 5.77 6.93
CA LEU A 397 10.80 6.94 7.73
C LEU A 397 9.76 7.71 6.94
N TYR A 398 8.68 8.13 7.58
CA TYR A 398 7.61 8.87 6.92
C TYR A 398 7.24 10.15 7.64
N ARG A 399 6.59 11.04 6.88
CA ARG A 399 5.74 12.12 7.39
C ARG A 399 4.43 12.07 6.63
N LEU A 400 3.32 12.24 7.34
CA LEU A 400 2.05 12.66 6.74
C LEU A 400 1.83 14.12 7.10
N GLU A 401 1.81 14.97 6.07
CA GLU A 401 1.59 16.40 6.15
C GLU A 401 0.20 16.73 5.63
N HIS A 402 -0.60 17.46 6.40
CA HIS A 402 -1.93 17.90 5.98
C HIS A 402 -1.90 19.34 5.46
N LEU A 403 -1.36 19.54 4.24
CA LEU A 403 -1.24 20.84 3.59
C LEU A 403 -2.54 21.66 3.65
N GLY A 404 -2.53 22.71 4.46
CA GLY A 404 -3.68 23.60 4.69
C GLY A 404 -4.95 22.86 5.16
N ARG A 405 -4.77 21.71 5.82
CA ARG A 405 -5.78 20.78 6.34
C ARG A 405 -6.78 20.27 5.30
N ARG A 406 -6.38 20.23 4.02
CA ARG A 406 -7.25 19.84 2.87
C ARG A 406 -6.68 18.74 2.00
N GLY A 407 -5.36 18.68 1.88
CA GLY A 407 -4.65 17.65 1.14
C GLY A 407 -3.68 16.94 2.06
N VAL A 408 -3.35 15.69 1.73
CA VAL A 408 -2.33 14.92 2.44
C VAL A 408 -1.15 14.74 1.50
N GLU A 409 0.04 15.17 1.94
CA GLU A 409 1.31 14.85 1.30
C GLU A 409 2.06 13.84 2.17
N GLY A 410 2.38 12.69 1.59
CA GLY A 410 3.26 11.72 2.21
C GLY A 410 4.70 11.96 1.82
N GLN A 411 5.59 11.94 2.80
CA GLN A 411 7.04 11.95 2.59
C GLN A 411 7.66 10.65 3.08
N ALA A 412 8.75 10.22 2.46
CA ALA A 412 9.43 8.97 2.76
C ALA A 412 10.96 9.07 2.62
N PHE A 413 11.71 8.30 3.40
CA PHE A 413 13.14 8.07 3.17
C PHE A 413 13.36 7.27 1.89
N SER A 414 12.63 6.15 1.76
CA SER A 414 12.57 5.35 0.54
C SER A 414 11.21 5.50 -0.12
N PRO A 415 11.11 6.20 -1.28
CA PRO A 415 9.87 6.31 -2.02
C PRO A 415 9.30 4.94 -2.43
N LEU A 416 8.01 4.81 -2.20
CA LEU A 416 7.23 3.58 -2.35
C LEU A 416 6.68 3.46 -3.76
N PHE A 417 6.34 4.61 -4.36
CA PHE A 417 5.69 4.73 -5.66
C PHE A 417 4.35 4.00 -5.81
N ILE A 418 3.81 3.55 -4.68
CA ILE A 418 2.48 3.01 -4.50
C ILE A 418 1.85 3.72 -3.31
N GLY A 419 0.52 3.81 -3.27
CA GLY A 419 -0.22 4.53 -2.24
C GLY A 419 -0.35 3.78 -0.90
N ASP A 420 0.69 3.04 -0.50
CA ASP A 420 0.70 2.11 0.63
C ASP A 420 2.04 2.13 1.37
N PHE A 421 2.07 2.65 2.60
CA PHE A 421 3.27 2.73 3.44
C PHE A 421 3.77 1.36 3.94
N HIS A 422 2.94 0.32 3.85
CA HIS A 422 3.27 -1.05 4.23
C HIS A 422 3.89 -1.86 3.08
N ALA A 423 4.49 -1.18 2.10
CA ALA A 423 5.20 -1.80 0.99
C ALA A 423 6.63 -2.22 1.39
N LEU A 424 6.77 -3.24 2.24
CA LEU A 424 8.07 -3.74 2.74
C LEU A 424 9.15 -3.96 1.66
N PRO A 425 8.84 -4.44 0.44
CA PRO A 425 9.83 -4.55 -0.64
C PRO A 425 10.48 -3.21 -1.04
N ARG A 426 9.85 -2.08 -0.69
CA ARG A 426 10.30 -0.72 -0.97
C ARG A 426 10.96 -0.03 0.22
N PHE A 427 11.05 -0.69 1.38
CA PHE A 427 11.83 -0.17 2.50
C PHE A 427 13.30 0.07 2.08
N GLY A 428 13.96 1.04 2.70
CA GLY A 428 15.39 1.24 2.54
C GLY A 428 16.20 0.23 3.34
N TRP A 429 17.52 0.41 3.33
CA TRP A 429 18.46 -0.38 4.12
C TRP A 429 19.01 0.43 5.28
N LEU A 430 18.83 -0.05 6.51
CA LEU A 430 19.53 0.46 7.69
C LEU A 430 20.74 -0.42 7.93
N THR A 431 21.95 0.12 7.81
CA THR A 431 23.20 -0.63 7.98
C THR A 431 23.96 -0.12 9.20
N PHE A 432 24.23 -1.01 10.15
CA PHE A 432 24.93 -0.69 11.40
C PHE A 432 26.45 -0.62 11.17
N ASP A 433 27.13 0.35 11.79
CA ASP A 433 28.52 0.73 11.48
C ASP A 433 29.64 -0.01 12.24
#